data_AF-A0A4R8GCI5-F1
#
_entry.id   AF-A0A4R8GCI5-F1
#
_cell.length_a   1.000
_cell.length_b   1.000
_cell.length_c   1.000
_cell.angle_alpha   90.00
_cell.angle_beta   90.00
_cell.angle_gamma   90.00
#
_symmetry.space_group_name_H-M   'P 1'
#
loop_
_entity.id
_entity.type
_entity.pdbx_description
1 polymer ?
#
loop_
_entity_poly.entity_id
_entity_poly.type
_entity_poly.pdbx_seq_one_letter_code
_entity_poly.pdbx_strand_id
1 'polypeptide(L)'
;MNSVIELSKVKEEKFGIVNCDFYRDENSDEVFMTAEQVGEVLEYANPRHSINNIVNRNSYLKEEEFSADIKLISPGGGTQNTRVFNEDGIYEVTMLSKQPKAREFRMFVRKVIKELRKTGYVSVEQFDDPYLVVIENMFKSMKLTKKEIKEMKRAQNKYQMELDKHKKIVEQQQKNLDYVNKIVSVEDTATLRKAFTSSVQALALKKQIGFPVAYGKVYGRINKNQGINLKARAKKGNMKIVEYLEQENMLEYAMRIVNDMLNNEENAA
;
A
#
# COMPACT_ATOMS: atom_id res chain seq x y z
N MET A 1 18.66 -19.94 -50.02
CA MET A 1 17.70 -20.87 -49.40
C MET A 1 16.67 -20.00 -48.72
N ASN A 2 15.42 -19.98 -49.18
CA ASN A 2 14.38 -19.21 -48.50
C ASN A 2 14.00 -19.98 -47.23
N SER A 3 14.50 -19.53 -46.09
CA SER A 3 14.07 -20.01 -44.78
C SER A 3 12.55 -19.80 -44.69
N VAL A 4 11.82 -20.90 -44.54
CA VAL A 4 10.39 -20.83 -44.24
C VAL A 4 10.31 -20.45 -42.77
N ILE A 5 10.06 -19.16 -42.50
CA ILE A 5 9.83 -18.68 -41.14
C ILE A 5 8.42 -19.12 -40.74
N GLU A 6 8.35 -20.06 -39.80
CA GLU A 6 7.10 -20.51 -39.21
C GLU A 6 6.76 -19.59 -38.03
N LEU A 7 5.63 -18.89 -38.14
CA LEU A 7 5.21 -17.91 -37.16
C LEU A 7 4.04 -18.44 -36.34
N SER A 8 4.16 -18.42 -35.02
CA SER A 8 3.07 -18.73 -34.10
C SER A 8 2.50 -17.45 -33.48
N LYS A 9 1.19 -17.41 -33.23
CA LYS A 9 0.56 -16.28 -32.54
C LYS A 9 0.95 -16.32 -31.06
N VAL A 10 1.51 -15.23 -30.54
CA VAL A 10 1.92 -15.10 -29.13
C VAL A 10 1.04 -14.14 -28.32
N LYS A 11 0.28 -13.27 -29.00
CA LYS A 11 -0.62 -12.33 -28.35
C LYS A 11 -1.69 -11.84 -29.31
N GLU A 12 -2.86 -11.56 -28.75
CA GLU A 12 -3.90 -10.77 -29.40
C GLU A 12 -4.24 -9.60 -28.47
N GLU A 13 -4.26 -8.37 -29.02
CA GLU A 13 -4.63 -7.17 -28.26
C GLU A 13 -5.40 -6.19 -29.15
N LYS A 14 -6.41 -5.52 -28.58
CA LYS A 14 -7.27 -4.60 -29.33
C LYS A 14 -6.65 -3.22 -29.45
N PHE A 15 -6.65 -2.69 -30.67
CA PHE A 15 -6.42 -1.29 -30.95
C PHE A 15 -7.70 -0.66 -31.52
N GLY A 16 -8.43 0.07 -30.68
CA GLY A 16 -9.77 0.54 -31.02
C GLY A 16 -10.73 -0.63 -31.24
N ILE A 17 -11.22 -0.79 -32.47
CA ILE A 17 -12.12 -1.88 -32.86
C ILE A 17 -11.41 -3.03 -33.57
N VAL A 18 -10.12 -2.88 -33.88
CA VAL A 18 -9.33 -3.86 -34.65
C VAL A 18 -8.59 -4.79 -33.69
N ASN A 19 -8.62 -6.09 -33.95
CA ASN A 19 -7.83 -7.09 -33.22
C ASN A 19 -6.42 -7.16 -33.83
N CYS A 20 -5.40 -6.89 -33.03
CA CYS A 20 -4.01 -6.99 -33.44
C CYS A 20 -3.41 -8.29 -32.90
N ASP A 21 -3.24 -9.26 -33.79
CA ASP A 21 -2.40 -10.43 -33.57
C ASP A 21 -0.92 -10.07 -33.70
N PHE A 22 -0.12 -10.55 -32.75
CA PHE A 22 1.33 -10.47 -32.74
C PHE A 22 1.89 -11.88 -32.86
N TYR A 23 2.82 -12.06 -33.81
CA TYR A 23 3.40 -13.35 -34.13
C TYR A 23 4.89 -13.39 -33.78
N ARG A 24 5.45 -14.59 -33.63
CA ARG A 24 6.87 -14.79 -33.33
C ARG A 24 7.37 -16.05 -34.04
N ASP A 25 8.63 -16.00 -34.48
CA ASP A 25 9.40 -17.19 -34.86
C ASP A 25 9.96 -17.82 -33.58
N GLU A 26 9.82 -19.13 -33.41
CA GLU A 26 10.35 -19.85 -32.25
C GLU A 26 11.85 -19.60 -32.01
N ASN A 27 12.60 -19.33 -33.08
CA ASN A 27 14.05 -19.13 -33.06
C ASN A 27 14.47 -17.67 -32.85
N SER A 28 13.54 -16.72 -32.77
CA SER A 28 13.83 -15.29 -32.66
C SER A 28 12.98 -14.60 -31.59
N ASP A 29 13.53 -13.60 -30.93
CA ASP A 29 12.76 -12.71 -30.05
C ASP A 29 12.06 -11.57 -30.80
N GLU A 30 12.09 -11.61 -32.13
CA GLU A 30 11.37 -10.68 -32.99
C GLU A 30 9.87 -10.97 -33.01
N VAL A 31 9.11 -9.89 -32.94
CA VAL A 31 7.66 -9.90 -33.01
C VAL A 31 7.23 -9.33 -34.35
N PHE A 32 6.32 -10.03 -35.01
CA PHE A 32 5.84 -9.72 -36.35
C PHE A 32 4.36 -9.34 -36.35
N MET A 33 3.99 -8.47 -37.28
CA MET A 33 2.60 -8.16 -37.64
C MET A 33 2.42 -8.20 -39.16
N THR A 34 1.24 -8.60 -39.63
CA THR A 34 0.98 -8.66 -41.08
C THR A 34 0.71 -7.27 -41.67
N ALA A 35 1.05 -7.09 -42.94
CA ALA A 35 0.75 -5.88 -43.70
C ALA A 35 -0.75 -5.52 -43.73
N GLU A 36 -1.61 -6.54 -43.68
CA GLU A 36 -3.07 -6.36 -43.66
C GLU A 36 -3.52 -5.71 -42.34
N GLN A 37 -3.13 -6.26 -41.20
CA GLN A 37 -3.46 -5.70 -39.88
C GLN A 37 -2.93 -4.28 -39.71
N VAL A 38 -1.69 -4.01 -40.15
CA VAL A 38 -1.12 -2.65 -40.12
C VAL A 38 -1.98 -1.71 -40.97
N GLY A 39 -2.44 -2.15 -42.14
CA GLY A 39 -3.32 -1.35 -42.99
C GLY A 39 -4.69 -1.08 -42.37
N GLU A 40 -5.27 -2.07 -41.68
CA GLU A 40 -6.60 -1.99 -41.05
C GLU A 40 -6.59 -1.01 -39.88
N VAL A 41 -5.57 -1.11 -39.02
CA VAL A 41 -5.41 -0.20 -37.89
C VAL A 41 -5.23 1.26 -38.34
N LEU A 42 -4.58 1.45 -39.48
CA LEU A 42 -4.40 2.75 -40.11
C LEU A 42 -5.60 3.19 -40.96
N GLU A 43 -6.71 2.44 -40.94
CA GLU A 43 -7.98 2.76 -41.61
C GLU A 43 -7.85 2.94 -43.12
N TYR A 44 -6.93 2.21 -43.76
CA TYR A 44 -6.86 2.17 -45.21
C TYR A 44 -8.02 1.36 -45.78
N ALA A 45 -8.70 1.91 -46.80
CA ALA A 45 -9.82 1.21 -47.48
C ALA A 45 -9.42 -0.14 -48.09
N ASN A 46 -8.18 -0.24 -48.59
CA ASN A 46 -7.57 -1.49 -49.02
C ASN A 46 -6.29 -1.70 -48.19
N PRO A 47 -6.38 -2.33 -47.00
CA PRO A 47 -5.30 -2.41 -46.02
C PRO A 47 -3.97 -2.90 -46.61
N ARG A 48 -3.96 -4.16 -47.04
CA ARG A 48 -2.78 -4.83 -47.60
C ARG A 48 -2.19 -4.09 -48.80
N HIS A 49 -3.05 -3.64 -49.73
CA HIS A 49 -2.60 -2.95 -50.93
C HIS A 49 -1.97 -1.58 -50.62
N SER A 50 -2.57 -0.82 -49.71
CA SER A 50 -2.06 0.49 -49.29
C SER A 50 -0.69 0.37 -48.63
N ILE A 51 -0.51 -0.63 -47.76
CA ILE A 51 0.79 -0.90 -47.13
C ILE A 51 1.82 -1.34 -48.16
N ASN A 52 1.46 -2.24 -49.08
CA ASN A 52 2.37 -2.66 -50.16
C ASN A 52 2.77 -1.49 -51.08
N ASN A 53 1.91 -0.49 -51.27
CA ASN A 53 2.28 0.73 -52.01
C ASN A 53 3.33 1.57 -51.27
N ILE A 54 3.26 1.65 -49.94
CA ILE A 54 4.29 2.32 -49.12
C ILE A 54 5.62 1.57 -49.27
N VAL A 55 5.60 0.24 -49.15
CA VAL A 55 6.76 -0.62 -49.34
C VAL A 55 7.35 -0.49 -50.75
N ASN A 56 6.52 -0.45 -51.79
CA ASN A 56 7.00 -0.34 -53.16
C ASN A 56 7.64 1.02 -53.46
N ARG A 57 7.17 2.09 -52.81
CA ARG A 57 7.79 3.42 -52.90
C ARG A 57 9.07 3.53 -52.07
N ASN A 58 9.24 2.67 -51.06
CA ASN A 58 10.36 2.66 -50.12
C ASN A 58 10.96 1.25 -50.09
N SER A 59 11.67 0.88 -51.17
CA SER A 59 12.09 -0.50 -51.41
C SER A 59 13.00 -1.10 -50.34
N TYR A 60 13.70 -0.27 -49.57
CA TYR A 60 14.52 -0.71 -48.42
C TYR A 60 13.67 -1.46 -47.37
N LEU A 61 12.36 -1.16 -47.27
CA LEU A 61 11.46 -1.92 -46.39
C LEU A 61 11.33 -3.39 -46.79
N LYS A 62 11.81 -3.81 -47.96
CA LYS A 62 11.86 -5.22 -48.39
C LYS A 62 13.07 -5.98 -47.86
N GLU A 63 14.03 -5.29 -47.26
CA GLU A 63 15.20 -5.91 -46.65
C GLU A 63 14.80 -6.61 -45.34
N GLU A 64 15.54 -7.67 -45.01
CA GLU A 64 15.27 -8.52 -43.84
C GLU A 64 15.28 -7.75 -42.52
N GLU A 65 15.96 -6.59 -42.48
CA GLU A 65 15.94 -5.65 -41.35
C GLU A 65 14.51 -5.17 -40.99
N PHE A 66 13.59 -5.11 -41.95
CA PHE A 66 12.26 -4.52 -41.75
C PHE A 66 11.11 -5.49 -42.02
N SER A 67 11.24 -6.36 -43.02
CA SER A 67 10.13 -7.25 -43.36
C SER A 67 10.59 -8.52 -44.06
N ALA A 68 9.70 -9.51 -44.02
CA ALA A 68 9.83 -10.75 -44.75
C ALA A 68 8.52 -11.09 -45.46
N ASP A 69 8.60 -11.80 -46.58
CA ASP A 69 7.44 -12.41 -47.22
C ASP A 69 7.33 -13.87 -46.74
N ILE A 70 6.25 -14.18 -46.03
CA ILE A 70 6.00 -15.50 -45.43
C ILE A 70 4.75 -16.16 -46.01
N LYS A 71 4.66 -17.49 -45.90
CA LYS A 71 3.42 -18.23 -46.17
C LYS A 71 2.63 -18.38 -44.89
N LEU A 72 1.56 -17.60 -44.72
CA LEU A 72 0.61 -17.82 -43.64
C LEU A 72 -0.32 -18.98 -44.01
N ILE A 73 -0.36 -19.99 -43.15
CA ILE A 73 -1.34 -21.07 -43.22
C ILE A 73 -2.58 -20.57 -42.46
N SER A 74 -3.66 -20.32 -43.19
CA SER A 74 -4.94 -19.99 -42.57
C SER A 74 -5.50 -21.25 -41.87
N PRO A 75 -6.26 -21.12 -40.77
CA PRO A 75 -6.88 -22.27 -40.09
C PRO A 75 -7.74 -23.18 -40.99
N GLY A 76 -8.23 -22.67 -42.13
CA GLY A 76 -8.96 -23.42 -43.16
C GLY A 76 -8.09 -24.11 -44.22
N GLY A 77 -6.77 -24.22 -44.04
CA GLY A 77 -5.86 -24.93 -44.96
C GLY A 77 -5.41 -24.15 -46.19
N GLY A 78 -5.83 -22.89 -46.35
CA GLY A 78 -5.34 -21.99 -47.40
C GLY A 78 -3.97 -21.41 -47.05
N THR A 79 -3.04 -21.42 -48.00
CA THR A 79 -1.76 -20.71 -47.86
C THR A 79 -1.83 -19.36 -48.55
N GLN A 80 -1.50 -18.29 -47.84
CA GLN A 80 -1.38 -16.95 -48.41
C GLN A 80 0.04 -16.43 -48.20
N ASN A 81 0.70 -16.03 -49.30
CA ASN A 81 1.92 -15.25 -49.18
C ASN A 81 1.55 -13.89 -48.60
N THR A 82 2.07 -13.54 -47.44
CA THR A 82 1.86 -12.24 -46.82
C THR A 82 3.18 -11.62 -46.42
N ARG A 83 3.23 -10.29 -46.48
CA ARG A 83 4.34 -9.54 -45.92
C ARG A 83 4.11 -9.35 -44.44
N VAL A 84 5.10 -9.68 -43.64
CA VAL A 84 5.15 -9.40 -42.21
C VAL A 84 6.25 -8.41 -41.91
N PHE A 85 5.98 -7.50 -40.98
CA PHE A 85 6.93 -6.52 -40.49
C PHE A 85 7.36 -6.90 -39.08
N ASN A 86 8.66 -6.87 -38.82
CA ASN A 86 9.19 -6.94 -37.45
C ASN A 86 8.96 -5.60 -36.73
N GLU A 87 9.47 -5.45 -35.50
CA GLU A 87 9.29 -4.22 -34.71
C GLU A 87 9.72 -2.95 -35.47
N ASP A 88 10.92 -2.98 -36.06
CA ASP A 88 11.47 -1.82 -36.77
C ASP A 88 10.70 -1.55 -38.06
N GLY A 89 10.32 -2.58 -38.81
CA GLY A 89 9.47 -2.45 -39.99
C GLY A 89 8.09 -1.87 -39.67
N ILE A 90 7.49 -2.25 -38.55
CA ILE A 90 6.21 -1.67 -38.10
C ILE A 90 6.40 -0.17 -37.82
N TYR A 91 7.48 0.22 -37.14
CA TYR A 91 7.74 1.64 -36.88
C TYR A 91 8.01 2.43 -38.14
N GLU A 92 8.81 1.91 -39.07
CA GLU A 92 9.15 2.58 -40.32
C GLU A 92 7.93 2.73 -41.24
N VAL A 93 7.19 1.65 -41.48
CA VAL A 93 6.02 1.68 -42.38
C VAL A 93 4.92 2.60 -41.85
N THR A 94 4.73 2.64 -40.53
CA THR A 94 3.78 3.56 -39.90
C THR A 94 4.28 4.99 -39.87
N MET A 95 5.60 5.22 -39.77
CA MET A 95 6.19 6.55 -39.88
C MET A 95 6.07 7.14 -41.29
N LEU A 96 6.10 6.29 -42.32
CA LEU A 96 5.87 6.68 -43.72
C LEU A 96 4.38 6.81 -44.07
N SER A 97 3.48 6.31 -43.24
CA SER A 97 2.04 6.48 -43.41
C SER A 97 1.62 7.93 -43.18
N LYS A 98 0.71 8.42 -44.02
CA LYS A 98 0.08 9.74 -43.86
C LYS A 98 -1.16 9.73 -42.95
N GLN A 99 -1.48 8.58 -42.34
CA GLN A 99 -2.70 8.42 -41.55
C GLN A 99 -2.52 9.01 -40.15
N PRO A 100 -3.51 9.76 -39.62
CA PRO A 100 -3.40 10.43 -38.33
C PRO A 100 -3.23 9.43 -37.16
N LYS A 101 -3.77 8.22 -37.29
CA LYS A 101 -3.66 7.14 -36.29
C LYS A 101 -2.27 6.52 -36.16
N ALA A 102 -1.37 6.75 -37.12
CA ALA A 102 -0.06 6.09 -37.14
C ALA A 102 0.79 6.40 -35.90
N ARG A 103 0.71 7.61 -35.36
CA ARG A 103 1.43 7.97 -34.12
C ARG A 103 0.90 7.20 -32.91
N GLU A 104 -0.41 7.10 -32.77
CA GLU A 104 -1.04 6.38 -31.67
C GLU A 104 -0.75 4.89 -31.75
N PHE A 105 -0.83 4.33 -32.95
CA PHE A 105 -0.54 2.92 -33.19
C PHE A 105 0.92 2.55 -32.84
N ARG A 106 1.91 3.38 -33.19
CA ARG A 106 3.30 3.15 -32.77
C ARG A 106 3.47 3.10 -31.25
N MET A 107 2.77 3.97 -30.51
CA MET A 107 2.80 3.95 -29.04
C MET A 107 2.18 2.67 -28.48
N PHE A 108 1.08 2.22 -29.09
CA PHE A 108 0.44 0.96 -28.75
C PHE A 108 1.38 -0.23 -28.97
N VAL A 109 1.93 -0.40 -30.17
CA VAL A 109 2.87 -1.49 -30.51
C VAL A 109 4.05 -1.50 -29.53
N ARG A 110 4.64 -0.33 -29.25
CA ARG A 110 5.74 -0.21 -28.29
C ARG A 110 5.37 -0.69 -26.89
N LYS A 111 4.14 -0.44 -26.44
CA LYS A 111 3.66 -0.90 -25.13
C LYS A 111 3.50 -2.42 -25.12
N VAL A 112 2.87 -2.99 -26.14
CA VAL A 112 2.62 -4.44 -26.24
C VAL A 112 3.93 -5.21 -26.31
N ILE A 113 4.86 -4.82 -27.20
CA ILE A 113 6.15 -5.51 -27.34
C ILE A 113 6.97 -5.42 -26.02
N LYS A 114 6.96 -4.27 -25.34
CA LYS A 114 7.61 -4.13 -24.03
C LYS A 114 6.98 -5.01 -22.96
N GLU A 115 5.67 -5.23 -23.02
CA GLU A 115 4.98 -6.15 -22.12
C GLU A 115 5.37 -7.59 -22.41
N LEU A 116 5.33 -8.01 -23.68
CA LEU A 116 5.74 -9.35 -24.11
C LEU A 116 7.17 -9.70 -23.68
N ARG A 117 8.13 -8.78 -23.86
CA ARG A 117 9.52 -8.97 -23.40
C ARG A 117 9.64 -9.11 -21.88
N LYS A 118 8.71 -8.57 -21.09
CA LYS A 118 8.71 -8.68 -19.62
C LYS A 118 8.01 -9.94 -19.13
N THR A 119 6.94 -10.36 -19.81
CA THR A 119 6.11 -11.49 -19.38
C THR A 119 6.57 -12.82 -19.97
N GLY A 120 7.40 -12.79 -21.01
CA GLY A 120 7.70 -13.95 -21.84
C GLY A 120 6.64 -14.15 -22.94
N TYR A 121 6.97 -14.98 -23.93
CA TYR A 121 6.11 -15.34 -25.04
C TYR A 121 5.42 -16.67 -24.74
N VAL A 122 4.08 -16.68 -24.71
CA VAL A 122 3.28 -17.92 -24.62
C VAL A 122 2.49 -18.01 -25.92
N SER A 123 2.67 -19.07 -26.69
CA SER A 123 1.88 -19.30 -27.91
C SER A 123 0.40 -19.49 -27.55
N VAL A 124 -0.48 -18.91 -28.37
CA VAL A 124 -1.94 -18.88 -28.17
C VAL A 124 -2.62 -20.09 -28.82
N GLU A 125 -1.86 -21.06 -29.32
CA GLU A 125 -2.43 -22.23 -29.99
C GLU A 125 -3.11 -23.17 -28.99
N GLN A 126 -4.45 -23.10 -29.02
CA GLN A 126 -5.45 -24.10 -28.61
C GLN A 126 -5.13 -24.87 -27.32
N PHE A 127 -5.48 -24.25 -26.20
CA PHE A 127 -5.46 -24.86 -24.88
C PHE A 127 -6.60 -25.86 -24.67
N ASP A 128 -6.44 -27.08 -25.18
CA ASP A 128 -7.07 -28.30 -24.61
C ASP A 128 -6.05 -29.08 -23.76
N ASP A 129 -5.05 -28.38 -23.19
CA ASP A 129 -4.07 -28.98 -22.29
C ASP A 129 -4.45 -28.69 -20.82
N PRO A 130 -4.88 -29.71 -20.04
CA PRO A 130 -5.20 -29.58 -18.61
C PRO A 130 -4.08 -28.93 -17.78
N TYR A 131 -2.82 -29.07 -18.20
CA TYR A 131 -1.69 -28.47 -17.48
C TYR A 131 -1.69 -26.94 -17.56
N LEU A 132 -2.25 -26.34 -18.62
CA LEU A 132 -2.23 -24.89 -18.81
C LEU A 132 -3.34 -24.18 -18.03
N VAL A 133 -4.51 -24.81 -17.86
CA VAL A 133 -5.53 -24.35 -16.90
C VAL A 133 -4.99 -24.39 -15.47
N VAL A 134 -4.22 -25.43 -15.13
CA VAL A 134 -3.55 -25.53 -13.82
C VAL A 134 -2.53 -24.41 -13.64
N ILE A 135 -1.72 -24.11 -14.66
CA ILE A 135 -0.76 -23.00 -14.63
C ILE A 135 -1.46 -21.64 -14.49
N GLU A 136 -2.54 -21.39 -15.23
CA GLU A 136 -3.30 -20.14 -15.11
C GLU A 136 -3.92 -19.97 -13.71
N ASN A 137 -4.46 -21.06 -13.15
CA ASN A 137 -4.98 -21.07 -11.78
C ASN A 137 -3.87 -20.86 -10.74
N MET A 138 -2.66 -21.41 -10.96
CA MET A 138 -1.48 -21.13 -10.13
C MET A 138 -1.06 -19.66 -10.24
N PHE A 139 -1.08 -19.05 -11.42
CA PHE A 139 -0.78 -17.62 -11.56
C PHE A 139 -1.83 -16.74 -10.86
N LYS A 140 -3.11 -17.09 -10.97
CA LYS A 140 -4.20 -16.40 -10.26
C LYS A 140 -4.02 -16.52 -8.74
N SER A 141 -3.75 -17.71 -8.22
CA SER A 141 -3.53 -17.91 -6.79
C SER A 141 -2.24 -17.24 -6.29
N MET A 142 -1.17 -17.22 -7.09
CA MET A 142 0.06 -16.48 -6.80
C MET A 142 -0.16 -14.96 -6.74
N LYS A 143 -1.02 -14.41 -7.61
CA LYS A 143 -1.38 -12.98 -7.56
C LYS A 143 -2.19 -12.65 -6.30
N LEU A 144 -3.15 -13.51 -5.94
CA LEU A 144 -3.96 -13.36 -4.73
C LEU A 144 -3.09 -13.43 -3.46
N THR A 145 -2.28 -14.47 -3.32
CA THR A 145 -1.34 -14.63 -2.19
C THR A 145 -0.35 -13.47 -2.09
N LYS A 146 0.19 -12.96 -3.21
CA LYS A 146 1.05 -11.76 -3.19
C LYS A 146 0.31 -10.53 -2.65
N LYS A 147 -0.96 -10.36 -2.99
CA LYS A 147 -1.80 -9.26 -2.48
C LYS A 147 -2.03 -9.41 -0.98
N GLU A 148 -2.39 -10.61 -0.51
CA GLU A 148 -2.58 -10.92 0.91
C GLU A 148 -1.31 -10.71 1.73
N ILE A 149 -0.15 -11.18 1.24
CA ILE A 149 1.15 -10.95 1.90
C ILE A 149 1.43 -9.45 2.03
N LYS A 150 1.12 -8.65 1.00
CA LYS A 150 1.33 -7.19 1.04
C LYS A 150 0.43 -6.52 2.07
N GLU A 151 -0.82 -6.95 2.18
CA GLU A 151 -1.76 -6.45 3.19
C GLU A 151 -1.34 -6.87 4.60
N MET A 152 -0.92 -8.12 4.78
CA MET A 152 -0.42 -8.64 6.05
C MET A 152 0.84 -7.90 6.52
N LYS A 153 1.81 -7.64 5.63
CA LYS A 153 2.99 -6.81 5.93
C LYS A 153 2.62 -5.40 6.36
N ARG A 154 1.61 -4.79 5.73
CA ARG A 154 1.11 -3.46 6.14
C ARG A 154 0.48 -3.49 7.52
N ALA A 155 -0.30 -4.52 7.84
CA ALA A 155 -0.88 -4.71 9.16
C ALA A 155 0.20 -4.92 10.24
N GLN A 156 1.19 -5.76 9.96
CA GLN A 156 2.34 -5.97 10.87
C GLN A 156 3.12 -4.68 11.12
N ASN A 157 3.38 -3.88 10.08
CA ASN A 157 4.07 -2.60 10.26
C ASN A 157 3.27 -1.62 11.14
N LYS A 158 1.94 -1.58 10.98
CA LYS A 158 1.07 -0.75 11.84
C LYS A 158 1.12 -1.24 13.29
N TYR A 159 0.99 -2.55 13.51
CA TYR A 159 1.08 -3.14 14.85
C TYR A 159 2.43 -2.86 15.51
N GLN A 160 3.54 -2.94 14.75
CA GLN A 160 4.87 -2.62 15.26
C GLN A 160 4.99 -1.14 15.66
N MET A 161 4.45 -0.21 14.87
CA MET A 161 4.42 1.21 15.22
C MET A 161 3.62 1.47 16.51
N GLU A 162 2.51 0.78 16.72
CA GLU A 162 1.72 0.88 17.96
C GLU A 162 2.46 0.31 19.16
N LEU A 163 3.11 -0.85 19.01
CA LEU A 163 3.97 -1.43 20.03
C LEU A 163 5.09 -0.47 20.44
N ASP A 164 5.75 0.17 19.48
CA ASP A 164 6.84 1.11 19.75
C ASP A 164 6.33 2.37 20.49
N LYS A 165 5.14 2.85 20.15
CA LYS A 165 4.48 3.93 20.92
C LYS A 165 4.19 3.49 22.35
N HIS A 166 3.67 2.27 22.52
CA HIS A 166 3.31 1.76 23.84
C HIS A 166 4.56 1.55 24.72
N LYS A 167 5.64 1.03 24.16
CA LYS A 167 6.95 0.92 24.85
C LYS A 167 7.43 2.27 25.36
N LYS A 168 7.37 3.32 24.54
CA LYS A 168 7.75 4.68 24.97
C LYS A 168 6.88 5.21 26.11
N ILE A 169 5.58 4.93 26.09
CA ILE A 169 4.66 5.31 27.17
C ILE A 169 5.05 4.57 28.46
N VAL A 170 5.27 3.26 28.39
CA VAL A 170 5.68 2.45 29.55
C VAL A 170 7.02 2.92 30.11
N GLU A 171 8.02 3.19 29.26
CA GLU A 171 9.30 3.77 29.69
C GLU A 171 9.12 5.12 30.40
N GLN A 172 8.25 5.99 29.88
CA GLN A 172 7.96 7.27 30.52
C GLN A 172 7.23 7.10 31.84
N GLN A 173 6.29 6.17 31.92
CA GLN A 173 5.58 5.84 33.16
C GLN A 173 6.55 5.29 34.21
N GLN A 174 7.49 4.43 33.82
CA GLN A 174 8.50 3.91 34.72
C GLN A 174 9.41 5.02 35.26
N LYS A 175 9.90 5.92 34.39
CA LYS A 175 10.67 7.10 34.82
C LYS A 175 9.87 7.93 35.82
N ASN A 176 8.60 8.21 35.53
CA ASN A 176 7.73 8.97 36.42
C ASN A 176 7.57 8.27 37.78
N LEU A 177 7.43 6.94 37.80
CA LEU A 177 7.34 6.15 39.03
C LEU A 177 8.64 6.24 39.85
N ASP A 178 9.80 6.16 39.20
CA ASP A 178 11.10 6.31 39.86
C ASP A 178 11.27 7.71 40.47
N TYR A 179 10.82 8.77 39.76
CA TYR A 179 10.78 10.13 40.30
C TYR A 179 9.88 10.24 41.53
N VAL A 180 8.71 9.62 41.52
CA VAL A 180 7.79 9.61 42.67
C VAL A 180 8.42 8.87 43.85
N ASN A 181 9.00 7.69 43.63
CA ASN A 181 9.65 6.91 44.69
C ASN A 181 10.83 7.67 45.32
N LYS A 182 11.61 8.41 44.53
CA LYS A 182 12.69 9.27 45.02
C LYS A 182 12.20 10.47 45.84
N ILE A 183 11.01 10.98 45.55
CA ILE A 183 10.36 12.05 46.36
C ILE A 183 9.83 11.46 47.68
N VAL A 184 9.32 10.23 47.65
CA VAL A 184 8.76 9.54 48.82
C VAL A 184 9.85 9.10 49.82
N SER A 185 11.10 8.95 49.39
CA SER A 185 12.20 8.51 50.26
C SER A 185 12.87 9.59 51.11
N VAL A 186 12.34 10.82 51.18
CA VAL A 186 12.90 11.89 52.02
C VAL A 186 11.86 12.31 53.06
N GLU A 187 12.12 11.93 54.31
CA GLU A 187 11.35 12.19 55.54
C GLU A 187 11.30 13.68 55.94
N ASP A 188 11.02 14.57 55.00
CA ASP A 188 10.87 15.99 55.27
C ASP A 188 9.43 16.43 54.96
N THR A 189 8.76 17.05 55.93
CA THR A 189 7.33 17.39 55.88
C THR A 189 7.00 18.30 54.68
N ALA A 190 7.93 19.19 54.31
CA ALA A 190 7.85 20.02 53.11
C ALA A 190 7.79 19.18 51.81
N THR A 191 8.44 18.03 51.79
CA THR A 191 8.45 17.09 50.66
C THR A 191 7.13 16.34 50.56
N LEU A 192 6.55 15.92 51.70
CA LEU A 192 5.23 15.27 51.75
C LEU A 192 4.10 16.18 51.28
N ARG A 193 4.13 17.47 51.65
CA ARG A 193 3.14 18.46 51.19
C ARG A 193 3.21 18.68 49.67
N LYS A 194 4.43 18.74 49.13
CA LYS A 194 4.67 18.84 47.69
C LYS A 194 4.20 17.57 46.95
N ALA A 195 4.52 16.40 47.49
CA ALA A 195 4.08 15.11 46.97
C ALA A 195 2.54 14.95 46.97
N PHE A 196 1.88 15.36 48.07
CA PHE A 196 0.42 15.39 48.14
C PHE A 196 -0.17 16.33 47.08
N THR A 197 0.39 17.53 46.91
CA THR A 197 -0.06 18.48 45.89
C THR A 197 0.09 17.92 44.48
N SER A 198 1.24 17.34 44.15
CA SER A 198 1.50 16.74 42.85
C SER A 198 0.60 15.53 42.56
N SER A 199 0.30 14.69 43.55
CA SER A 199 -0.62 13.56 43.37
C SER A 199 -2.06 14.02 43.08
N VAL A 200 -2.55 15.07 43.76
CA VAL A 200 -3.88 15.63 43.48
C VAL A 200 -3.93 16.26 42.08
N GLN A 201 -2.85 16.90 41.62
CA GLN A 201 -2.76 17.41 40.25
C GLN A 201 -2.80 16.28 39.22
N ALA A 202 -2.09 15.18 39.46
CA ALA A 202 -2.13 13.99 38.60
C ALA A 202 -3.55 13.39 38.52
N LEU A 203 -4.26 13.33 39.64
CA LEU A 203 -5.67 12.91 39.69
C LEU A 203 -6.57 13.83 38.86
N ALA A 204 -6.39 15.14 38.97
CA ALA A 204 -7.16 16.12 38.22
C ALA A 204 -6.97 15.98 36.70
N LEU A 205 -5.72 15.80 36.27
CA LEU A 205 -5.38 15.54 34.86
C LEU A 205 -5.99 14.23 34.36
N LYS A 206 -5.83 13.13 35.13
CA LYS A 206 -6.37 11.81 34.76
C LYS A 206 -7.89 11.85 34.61
N LYS A 207 -8.59 12.55 35.51
CA LYS A 207 -10.06 12.65 35.51
C LYS A 207 -10.59 13.84 34.67
N GLN A 208 -9.71 14.62 34.03
CA GLN A 208 -10.04 15.81 33.24
C GLN A 208 -10.94 16.82 33.99
N ILE A 209 -10.64 17.06 35.27
CA ILE A 209 -11.36 18.02 36.13
C ILE A 209 -10.45 19.15 36.60
N GLY A 210 -11.03 20.28 36.97
CA GLY A 210 -10.27 21.40 37.55
C GLY A 210 -9.62 21.04 38.88
N PHE A 211 -8.44 21.61 39.16
CA PHE A 211 -7.67 21.33 40.39
C PHE A 211 -8.46 21.55 41.69
N PRO A 212 -9.25 22.63 41.86
CA PRO A 212 -10.05 22.81 43.08
C PRO A 212 -11.09 21.70 43.28
N VAL A 213 -11.64 21.15 42.19
CA VAL A 213 -12.63 20.07 42.24
C VAL A 213 -11.97 18.76 42.69
N ALA A 214 -10.76 18.47 42.21
CA ALA A 214 -9.99 17.30 42.64
C ALA A 214 -9.68 17.35 44.14
N TYR A 215 -9.22 18.50 44.66
CA TYR A 215 -9.03 18.69 46.10
C TYR A 215 -10.31 18.45 46.89
N GLY A 216 -11.44 18.98 46.43
CA GLY A 216 -12.74 18.77 47.07
C GLY A 216 -13.13 17.29 47.16
N LYS A 217 -12.92 16.52 46.09
CA LYS A 217 -13.20 15.07 46.08
C LYS A 217 -12.30 14.30 47.05
N VAL A 218 -11.00 14.61 47.07
CA VAL A 218 -10.03 13.97 47.96
C VAL A 218 -10.37 14.26 49.42
N TYR A 219 -10.61 15.52 49.78
CA TYR A 219 -11.03 15.88 51.14
C TYR A 219 -12.38 15.28 51.53
N GLY A 220 -13.32 15.18 50.58
CA GLY A 220 -14.60 14.51 50.80
C GLY A 220 -14.44 13.03 51.17
N ARG A 221 -13.55 12.31 50.47
CA ARG A 221 -13.24 10.91 50.78
C ARG A 221 -12.55 10.76 52.14
N ILE A 222 -11.62 11.66 52.47
CA ILE A 222 -10.97 11.67 53.80
C ILE A 222 -12.00 11.92 54.91
N ASN A 223 -12.88 12.91 54.77
CA ASN A 223 -13.96 13.18 55.72
C ASN A 223 -14.85 11.95 55.94
N LYS A 224 -15.26 11.28 54.86
CA LYS A 224 -16.08 10.07 54.92
C LYS A 224 -15.36 8.93 55.63
N ASN A 225 -14.11 8.67 55.28
CA ASN A 225 -13.35 7.54 55.81
C ASN A 225 -12.95 7.73 57.28
N GLN A 226 -12.68 8.97 57.69
CA GLN A 226 -12.22 9.29 59.04
C GLN A 226 -13.35 9.77 59.96
N GLY A 227 -14.56 9.97 59.45
CA GLY A 227 -15.68 10.49 60.23
C GLY A 227 -15.47 11.91 60.75
N ILE A 228 -14.69 12.73 60.04
CA ILE A 228 -14.32 14.10 60.44
C ILE A 228 -14.84 15.14 59.45
N ASN A 229 -14.75 16.42 59.86
CA ASN A 229 -14.94 17.57 58.98
C ASN A 229 -13.65 18.40 58.94
N LEU A 230 -12.81 18.14 57.94
CA LEU A 230 -11.53 18.81 57.72
C LEU A 230 -11.66 20.34 57.66
N LYS A 231 -12.70 20.87 57.02
CA LYS A 231 -12.92 22.33 56.91
C LYS A 231 -13.18 22.96 58.27
N ALA A 232 -13.99 22.31 59.11
CA ALA A 232 -14.26 22.78 60.47
C ALA A 232 -13.02 22.69 61.37
N ARG A 233 -12.25 21.60 61.27
CA ARG A 233 -11.01 21.38 62.03
C ARG A 233 -9.94 22.41 61.67
N ALA A 234 -9.69 22.61 60.38
CA ALA A 234 -8.74 23.60 59.90
C ALA A 234 -9.13 25.03 60.30
N LYS A 235 -10.44 25.37 60.21
CA LYS A 235 -10.95 26.68 60.66
C LYS A 235 -10.75 26.89 62.18
N LYS A 236 -10.96 25.86 63.00
CA LYS A 236 -10.73 25.93 64.46
C LYS A 236 -9.27 26.23 64.80
N GLY A 237 -8.33 25.69 64.00
CA GLY A 237 -6.91 25.95 64.14
C GLY A 237 -6.39 27.19 63.41
N ASN A 238 -7.26 27.98 62.76
CA ASN A 238 -6.88 29.12 61.92
C ASN A 238 -5.83 28.77 60.85
N MET A 239 -5.99 27.62 60.19
CA MET A 239 -5.05 27.10 59.19
C MET A 239 -5.80 26.58 57.94
N LYS A 240 -5.06 26.31 56.86
CA LYS A 240 -5.60 25.64 55.66
C LYS A 240 -5.78 24.14 55.92
N ILE A 241 -6.63 23.48 55.13
CA ILE A 241 -6.87 22.03 55.26
C ILE A 241 -5.56 21.23 55.07
N VAL A 242 -4.70 21.64 54.13
CA VAL A 242 -3.40 20.97 53.92
C VAL A 242 -2.50 21.11 55.16
N GLU A 243 -2.50 22.27 55.81
CA GLU A 243 -1.73 22.51 57.04
C GLU A 243 -2.25 21.68 58.21
N TYR A 244 -3.57 21.51 58.29
CA TYR A 244 -4.17 20.60 59.27
C TYR A 244 -3.76 19.15 59.02
N LEU A 245 -3.79 18.68 57.76
CA LEU A 245 -3.35 17.32 57.43
C LEU A 245 -1.85 17.11 57.72
N GLU A 246 -1.03 18.16 57.56
CA GLU A 246 0.39 18.16 57.89
C GLU A 246 0.59 18.07 59.41
N GLN A 247 -0.08 18.93 60.17
CA GLN A 247 -0.01 18.94 61.64
C GLN A 247 -0.45 17.61 62.28
N GLU A 248 -1.46 16.96 61.71
CA GLU A 248 -1.99 15.69 62.22
C GLU A 248 -1.31 14.46 61.59
N ASN A 249 -0.20 14.63 60.85
CA ASN A 249 0.53 13.55 60.15
C ASN A 249 -0.36 12.69 59.23
N MET A 250 -1.37 13.30 58.62
CA MET A 250 -2.33 12.64 57.72
C MET A 250 -1.97 12.76 56.23
N LEU A 251 -0.83 13.38 55.88
CA LEU A 251 -0.44 13.59 54.48
C LEU A 251 -0.19 12.28 53.73
N GLU A 252 0.47 11.29 54.34
CA GLU A 252 0.66 9.98 53.72
C GLU A 252 -0.66 9.24 53.51
N TYR A 253 -1.55 9.29 54.51
CA TYR A 253 -2.89 8.74 54.39
C TYR A 253 -3.65 9.41 53.24
N ALA A 254 -3.59 10.74 53.16
CA ALA A 254 -4.21 11.49 52.07
C ALA A 254 -3.64 11.10 50.70
N MET A 255 -2.32 10.88 50.58
CA MET A 255 -1.69 10.38 49.34
C MET A 255 -2.13 8.96 48.98
N ARG A 256 -2.31 8.06 49.96
CA ARG A 256 -2.87 6.72 49.72
C ARG A 256 -4.29 6.80 49.17
N ILE A 257 -5.12 7.72 49.69
CA ILE A 257 -6.46 7.98 49.15
C ILE A 257 -6.39 8.49 47.70
N VAL A 258 -5.47 9.39 47.37
CA VAL A 258 -5.29 9.87 46.00
C VAL A 258 -4.87 8.73 45.07
N ASN A 259 -3.94 7.87 45.50
CA ASN A 259 -3.49 6.72 44.71
C ASN A 259 -4.61 5.70 44.51
N ASP A 260 -5.42 5.44 45.53
CA ASP A 260 -6.62 4.61 45.45
C ASP A 260 -7.60 5.17 44.41
N MET A 261 -7.87 6.47 44.45
CA MET A 261 -8.73 7.17 43.47
C MET A 261 -8.15 7.21 42.05
N LEU A 262 -6.83 7.14 41.91
CA LEU A 262 -6.14 7.04 40.63
C LEU A 262 -6.31 5.63 40.06
N ASN A 263 -6.19 4.58 40.88
CA ASN A 263 -6.18 3.19 40.41
C ASN A 263 -7.57 2.56 40.31
N ASN A 264 -8.53 3.03 41.10
CA ASN A 264 -9.90 2.54 41.08
C ASN A 264 -10.80 3.43 40.23
N GLU A 265 -11.34 2.87 39.15
CA GLU A 265 -12.44 3.43 38.39
C GLU A 265 -13.77 3.18 39.12
N GLU A 266 -13.97 3.80 40.29
CA GLU A 266 -15.30 3.74 40.93
C GLU A 266 -16.29 4.66 40.20
N ASN A 267 -17.08 4.02 39.34
CA ASN A 267 -18.54 4.18 39.20
C ASN A 267 -19.06 5.62 39.07
N ALA A 268 -19.08 6.11 37.82
CA ALA A 268 -20.08 7.07 37.41
C ALA A 268 -21.42 6.32 37.24
N ALA A 269 -22.25 6.38 38.29
CA ALA A 269 -23.70 6.37 38.15
C ALA A 269 -24.18 7.82 38.33
#